data_AF-A0A6G0WDB2-F1
#
_entry.id   AF-A0A6G0WDB2-F1
#
_cell.length_a   1.000
_cell.length_b   1.000
_cell.length_c   1.000
_cell.angle_alpha   90.00
_cell.angle_beta   90.00
_cell.angle_gamma   90.00
#
_symmetry.space_group_name_H-M   'P 1'
#
loop_
_entity.id
_entity.type
_entity.pdbx_description
1 polymer ?
#
loop_
_entity_poly.entity_id
_entity_poly.type
_entity_poly.pdbx_seq_one_letter_code
_entity_poly.pdbx_strand_id
1 'polypeptide(L)'
;MDDQVIVENEQALSIFANGEMTDEAYAAHPPLERVLQQIQSTGILYYDWTLVRGLLLYKVKAALQAYDANGLSLNEEINRDELFATITSRDAPPFTLQRLVEVLLQPTLYYHKSAKFLNAVYKFFEVSTNADIDDPRDPHLVVAMRQG
;
A
#
# COMPACT_ATOMS: atom_id res chain seq x y z
N MET A 1 -12.53 12.21 8.46
CA MET A 1 -11.32 12.96 8.06
C MET A 1 -11.78 14.27 7.45
N ASP A 2 -11.02 15.36 7.57
CA ASP A 2 -11.40 16.66 6.99
C ASP A 2 -11.33 16.60 5.44
N ASP A 3 -12.30 17.19 4.74
CA ASP A 3 -12.36 17.25 3.28
C ASP A 3 -11.09 17.87 2.69
N GLN A 4 -10.52 18.87 3.36
CA GLN A 4 -9.28 19.49 2.92
C GLN A 4 -8.09 18.51 2.94
N VAL A 5 -8.06 17.61 3.92
CA VAL A 5 -7.02 16.57 4.04
C VAL A 5 -7.20 15.49 2.97
N ILE A 6 -8.45 15.15 2.63
CA ILE A 6 -8.75 14.21 1.54
C ILE A 6 -8.20 14.76 0.22
N VAL A 7 -8.51 16.02 -0.11
CA VAL A 7 -8.05 16.66 -1.35
C VAL A 7 -6.52 16.75 -1.41
N GLU A 8 -5.85 17.08 -0.29
CA GLU A 8 -4.39 17.11 -0.23
C GLU A 8 -3.79 15.72 -0.52
N ASN A 9 -4.36 14.65 0.07
CA ASN A 9 -3.92 13.29 -0.15
C ASN A 9 -4.11 12.84 -1.61
N GLU A 10 -5.26 13.16 -2.21
CA GLU A 10 -5.57 12.86 -3.62
C GLU A 10 -4.60 13.58 -4.57
N GLN A 11 -4.28 14.84 -4.30
CA GLN A 11 -3.30 15.60 -5.08
C GLN A 11 -1.91 14.99 -5.00
N ALA A 12 -1.44 14.63 -3.80
CA ALA A 12 -0.15 13.99 -3.62
C ALA A 12 -0.07 12.63 -4.34
N LEU A 13 -1.13 11.82 -4.25
CA LEU A 13 -1.23 10.54 -4.96
C LEU A 13 -1.15 10.73 -6.48
N SER A 14 -1.84 11.74 -7.01
CA SER A 14 -1.82 12.06 -8.44
C SER A 14 -0.45 12.55 -8.89
N ILE A 15 0.18 13.46 -8.14
CA ILE A 15 1.53 13.96 -8.45
C ILE A 15 2.54 12.81 -8.45
N PHE A 16 2.49 11.97 -7.43
CA PHE A 16 3.39 10.82 -7.30
C PHE A 16 3.20 9.82 -8.44
N ALA A 17 1.94 9.51 -8.80
CA ALA A 17 1.63 8.55 -9.84
C ALA A 17 2.03 9.01 -11.26
N ASN A 18 2.04 10.32 -11.50
CA ASN A 18 2.44 10.90 -12.78
C ASN A 18 3.93 11.28 -12.84
N GLY A 19 4.67 11.13 -11.74
CA GLY A 19 6.10 11.42 -11.63
C GLY A 19 6.99 10.16 -11.65
N GLU A 20 8.25 10.31 -11.23
CA GLU A 20 9.26 9.23 -11.29
C GLU A 20 9.18 8.19 -10.14
N MET A 21 8.17 8.24 -9.26
CA MET A 21 7.96 7.30 -8.14
C MET A 21 9.25 6.89 -7.38
N THR A 22 10.10 7.85 -7.05
CA THR A 22 11.38 7.63 -6.36
C THR A 22 11.27 7.85 -4.85
N ASP A 23 12.32 7.51 -4.10
CA ASP A 23 12.42 7.79 -2.67
C ASP A 23 12.38 9.29 -2.37
N GLU A 24 13.01 10.12 -3.20
CA GLU A 24 12.97 11.58 -3.09
C GLU A 24 11.56 12.11 -3.34
N ALA A 25 10.87 11.57 -4.35
CA ALA A 25 9.49 11.94 -4.64
C ALA A 25 8.56 11.53 -3.49
N TYR A 26 8.76 10.35 -2.89
CA TYR A 26 7.99 9.93 -1.72
C TYR A 26 8.24 10.83 -0.52
N ALA A 27 9.51 11.12 -0.21
CA ALA A 27 9.90 11.97 0.92
C ALA A 27 9.42 13.42 0.77
N ALA A 28 9.33 13.92 -0.46
CA ALA A 28 8.81 15.26 -0.75
C ALA A 28 7.30 15.42 -0.52
N HIS A 29 6.56 14.31 -0.40
CA HIS A 29 5.10 14.32 -0.25
C HIS A 29 4.65 13.58 1.02
N PRO A 30 4.71 14.23 2.20
CA PRO A 30 4.20 13.67 3.46
C PRO A 30 2.77 13.10 3.43
N PRO A 31 1.83 13.61 2.61
CA PRO A 31 0.50 13.01 2.48
C PRO A 31 0.50 11.54 2.02
N LEU A 32 1.52 11.07 1.29
CA LEU A 32 1.61 9.66 0.85
C LEU A 32 1.75 8.70 2.04
N GLU A 33 2.60 9.05 3.01
CA GLU A 33 2.75 8.30 4.25
C GLU A 33 1.44 8.33 5.06
N ARG A 34 0.76 9.48 5.09
CA ARG A 34 -0.54 9.63 5.76
C ARG A 34 -1.61 8.69 5.17
N VAL A 35 -1.65 8.55 3.85
CA VAL A 35 -2.55 7.59 3.16
C VAL A 35 -2.29 6.16 3.66
N LEU A 36 -1.02 5.74 3.69
CA LEU A 36 -0.66 4.40 4.16
C LEU A 36 -1.04 4.19 5.63
N GLN A 37 -0.77 5.16 6.50
CA GLN A 37 -1.13 5.09 7.92
C GLN A 37 -2.65 5.05 8.14
N GLN A 38 -3.43 5.76 7.33
CA GLN A 38 -4.89 5.70 7.36
C GLN A 38 -5.39 4.30 6.96
N ILE A 39 -4.86 3.74 5.88
CA ILE A 39 -5.22 2.37 5.45
C ILE A 39 -4.82 1.34 6.51
N GLN A 40 -3.62 1.46 7.10
CA GLN A 40 -3.15 0.58 8.15
C GLN A 40 -4.07 0.59 9.39
N SER A 41 -4.53 1.78 9.80
CA SER A 41 -5.32 1.94 11.03
C SER A 41 -6.79 1.57 10.86
N THR A 42 -7.37 1.87 9.71
CA THR A 42 -8.82 1.71 9.48
C THR A 42 -9.18 0.52 8.60
N GLY A 43 -8.25 0.08 7.75
CA GLY A 43 -8.50 -0.91 6.70
C GLY A 43 -9.37 -0.41 5.53
N ILE A 44 -9.82 0.85 5.58
CA ILE A 44 -10.71 1.42 4.56
C ILE A 44 -9.89 2.10 3.48
N LEU A 45 -10.23 1.87 2.21
CA LEU A 45 -9.64 2.59 1.09
C LEU A 45 -10.53 3.75 0.64
N TYR A 46 -10.07 4.97 0.87
CA TYR A 46 -10.78 6.20 0.51
C TYR A 46 -10.44 6.76 -0.87
N TYR A 47 -9.33 6.31 -1.46
CA TYR A 47 -8.74 6.93 -2.64
C TYR A 47 -8.81 6.01 -3.84
N ASP A 48 -8.62 6.59 -5.03
CA ASP A 48 -8.54 5.84 -6.27
C ASP A 48 -7.51 4.70 -6.16
N TRP A 49 -8.00 3.48 -6.32
CA TRP A 49 -7.18 2.27 -6.20
C TRP A 49 -6.01 2.26 -7.17
N THR A 50 -6.14 2.80 -8.38
CA THR A 50 -5.06 2.86 -9.37
C THR A 50 -3.88 3.64 -8.83
N LEU A 51 -4.15 4.78 -8.16
CA LEU A 51 -3.11 5.62 -7.58
C LEU A 51 -2.47 4.94 -6.35
N VAL A 52 -3.29 4.37 -5.46
CA VAL A 52 -2.80 3.66 -4.28
C VAL A 52 -1.99 2.41 -4.68
N ARG A 53 -2.43 1.66 -5.69
CA ARG A 53 -1.71 0.51 -6.25
C ARG A 53 -0.31 0.90 -6.73
N GLY A 54 -0.17 2.06 -7.37
CA GLY A 54 1.14 2.62 -7.74
C GLY A 54 2.02 2.88 -6.52
N LEU A 55 1.45 3.48 -5.47
CA LEU A 55 2.15 3.72 -4.21
C LEU A 55 2.57 2.41 -3.51
N LEU A 56 1.71 1.39 -3.49
CA LEU A 56 2.03 0.07 -2.93
C LEU A 56 3.14 -0.63 -3.71
N LEU A 57 3.10 -0.58 -5.03
CA LEU A 57 4.16 -1.14 -5.89
C LEU A 57 5.51 -0.48 -5.58
N TYR A 58 5.53 0.84 -5.44
CA TYR A 58 6.72 1.57 -4.99
C TYR A 58 7.22 1.05 -3.64
N LYS A 59 6.35 0.96 -2.62
CA LYS A 59 6.75 0.46 -1.28
C LYS A 59 7.29 -0.97 -1.30
N VAL A 60 6.72 -1.85 -2.13
CA VAL A 60 7.24 -3.21 -2.32
C VAL A 60 8.65 -3.17 -2.91
N LYS A 61 8.89 -2.37 -3.96
CA LYS A 61 10.21 -2.23 -4.58
C LYS A 61 11.25 -1.67 -3.61
N ALA A 62 10.89 -0.61 -2.87
CA ALA A 62 11.74 0.00 -1.87
C ALA A 62 12.11 -0.98 -0.75
N ALA A 63 11.15 -1.79 -0.27
CA ALA A 63 11.42 -2.84 0.71
C ALA A 63 12.41 -3.89 0.19
N LEU A 64 12.26 -4.33 -1.06
CA LEU A 64 13.18 -5.30 -1.69
C LEU A 64 14.58 -4.74 -1.86
N GLN A 65 14.71 -3.48 -2.29
CA GLN A 65 15.99 -2.78 -2.35
C GLN A 65 16.65 -2.70 -0.97
N ALA A 66 15.87 -2.47 0.10
CA ALA A 66 16.40 -2.50 1.46
C ALA A 66 16.87 -3.90 1.88
N TYR A 67 16.15 -4.98 1.54
CA TYR A 67 16.64 -6.34 1.79
C TYR A 67 17.94 -6.64 1.04
N ASP A 68 18.05 -6.19 -0.21
CA ASP A 68 19.26 -6.36 -1.04
C ASP A 68 20.46 -5.65 -0.41
N ALA A 69 20.27 -4.38 -0.04
CA ALA A 69 21.31 -3.55 0.58
C ALA A 69 21.82 -4.13 1.91
N ASN A 70 20.97 -4.86 2.63
CA ASN A 70 21.31 -5.50 3.91
C ASN A 70 21.78 -6.98 3.75
N GLY A 71 21.89 -7.50 2.53
CA GLY A 71 22.28 -8.89 2.30
C GLY A 71 21.27 -9.92 2.82
N LEU A 72 19.99 -9.53 2.90
CA LEU A 72 18.89 -10.36 3.40
C LEU A 72 18.08 -11.03 2.29
N SER A 73 18.48 -10.81 1.04
CA SER A 73 17.86 -11.38 -0.16
C SER A 73 18.42 -12.76 -0.50
N LEU A 74 17.81 -13.79 0.08
CA LEU A 74 18.27 -15.17 -0.02
C LEU A 74 17.10 -16.10 -0.29
N ASN A 75 17.29 -17.04 -1.23
CA ASN A 75 16.34 -18.13 -1.54
C ASN A 75 14.92 -17.64 -1.87
N GLU A 76 14.80 -16.61 -2.70
CA GLU A 76 13.51 -16.14 -3.20
C GLU A 76 12.94 -17.16 -4.21
N GLU A 77 11.81 -17.76 -3.86
CA GLU A 77 11.09 -18.70 -4.74
C GLU A 77 10.15 -17.98 -5.70
N ILE A 78 9.62 -16.83 -5.28
CA ILE A 78 8.75 -15.98 -6.09
C ILE A 78 9.60 -15.06 -6.93
N ASN A 79 9.33 -15.04 -8.24
CA ASN A 79 9.95 -14.07 -9.12
C ASN A 79 9.40 -12.66 -8.82
N ARG A 80 10.30 -11.69 -8.61
CA ARG A 80 9.91 -10.30 -8.32
C ARG A 80 9.08 -9.68 -9.44
N ASP A 81 9.39 -9.98 -10.70
CA ASP A 81 8.64 -9.49 -11.86
C ASP A 81 7.23 -10.07 -11.92
N GLU A 82 7.08 -11.34 -11.52
CA GLU A 82 5.76 -11.99 -11.38
C GLU A 82 4.95 -11.28 -10.30
N LEU A 83 5.54 -11.00 -9.14
CA LEU A 83 4.86 -10.22 -8.09
C LEU A 83 4.48 -8.82 -8.60
N PHE A 84 5.38 -8.11 -9.29
CA PHE A 84 5.07 -6.77 -9.82
C PHE A 84 3.94 -6.81 -10.84
N ALA A 85 3.91 -7.82 -11.71
CA ALA A 85 2.82 -8.03 -12.66
C ALA A 85 1.50 -8.32 -11.93
N THR A 86 1.53 -9.19 -10.91
CA THR A 86 0.36 -9.48 -10.06
C THR A 86 -0.16 -8.23 -9.37
N ILE A 87 0.70 -7.35 -8.86
CA ILE A 87 0.27 -6.09 -8.26
C ILE A 87 -0.38 -5.18 -9.31
N THR A 88 0.28 -5.01 -10.46
CA THR A 88 -0.11 -4.05 -11.50
C THR A 88 -1.41 -4.43 -12.20
N SER A 89 -1.67 -5.74 -12.38
CA SER A 89 -2.85 -6.24 -13.09
C SER A 89 -4.14 -6.21 -12.26
N ARG A 90 -4.07 -5.85 -10.97
CA ARG A 90 -5.26 -5.84 -10.11
C ARG A 90 -6.15 -4.64 -10.33
N ASP A 91 -7.37 -4.90 -10.75
CA ASP A 91 -8.39 -3.88 -10.93
C ASP A 91 -9.02 -3.39 -9.62
N ALA A 92 -8.90 -4.15 -8.53
CA ALA A 92 -9.48 -3.83 -7.23
C ALA A 92 -8.52 -4.10 -6.05
N PRO A 93 -8.65 -3.34 -4.93
CA PRO A 93 -7.90 -3.59 -3.71
C PRO A 93 -8.18 -4.99 -3.15
N PRO A 94 -7.17 -5.68 -2.57
CA PRO A 94 -7.42 -6.93 -1.85
C PRO A 94 -8.08 -6.62 -0.49
N PHE A 95 -8.95 -7.52 0.02
CA PHE A 95 -9.49 -7.37 1.39
C PHE A 95 -8.41 -7.40 2.48
N THR A 96 -7.22 -7.91 2.15
CA THR A 96 -6.06 -7.91 3.04
C THR A 96 -5.30 -6.58 3.01
N LEU A 97 -5.80 -5.54 2.33
CA LEU A 97 -5.13 -4.26 2.12
C LEU A 97 -4.58 -3.66 3.42
N GLN A 98 -5.35 -3.70 4.51
CA GLN A 98 -4.89 -3.24 5.82
C GLN A 98 -3.59 -3.95 6.25
N ARG A 99 -3.61 -5.29 6.21
CA ARG A 99 -2.49 -6.13 6.63
C ARG A 99 -1.29 -5.99 5.68
N LEU A 100 -1.57 -5.85 4.39
CA LEU A 100 -0.55 -5.56 3.39
C LEU A 100 0.18 -4.26 3.74
N VAL A 101 -0.55 -3.16 3.97
CA VAL A 101 0.07 -1.87 4.27
C VAL A 101 0.84 -1.90 5.59
N GLU A 102 0.32 -2.57 6.61
CA GLU A 102 1.03 -2.79 7.88
C GLU A 102 2.42 -3.43 7.65
N VAL A 103 2.48 -4.46 6.82
CA VAL A 103 3.73 -5.14 6.45
C VAL A 103 4.65 -4.25 5.62
N LEU A 104 4.11 -3.45 4.69
CA LEU A 104 4.90 -2.56 3.83
C LEU A 104 5.49 -1.36 4.58
N LEU A 105 4.86 -0.92 5.68
CA LEU A 105 5.41 0.14 6.52
C LEU A 105 6.58 -0.35 7.38
N GLN A 106 6.59 -1.64 7.77
CA GLN A 106 7.63 -2.20 8.63
C GLN A 106 8.10 -3.59 8.16
N PRO A 107 8.65 -3.72 6.94
CA PRO A 107 8.89 -5.02 6.29
C PRO A 107 9.83 -5.92 7.11
N THR A 108 10.93 -5.36 7.62
CA THR A 108 11.95 -6.11 8.38
C THR A 108 11.51 -6.46 9.81
N LEU A 109 10.50 -5.76 10.36
CA LEU A 109 9.90 -6.11 11.64
C LEU A 109 9.09 -7.41 11.53
N TYR A 110 8.29 -7.54 10.47
CA TYR A 110 7.44 -8.72 10.26
C TYR A 110 8.19 -9.88 9.61
N TYR A 111 9.08 -9.58 8.66
CA TYR A 111 9.79 -10.59 7.88
C TYR A 111 11.27 -10.25 7.81
N HIS A 112 12.10 -11.03 8.47
CA HIS A 112 13.54 -10.78 8.49
C HIS A 112 14.24 -11.10 7.15
N LYS A 113 13.63 -11.92 6.28
CA LYS A 113 14.19 -12.34 4.99
C LYS A 113 13.25 -11.98 3.84
N SER A 114 13.82 -11.57 2.71
CA SER A 114 13.04 -11.16 1.53
C SER A 114 12.14 -12.28 1.00
N ALA A 115 12.60 -13.54 1.02
CA ALA A 115 11.81 -14.68 0.55
C ALA A 115 10.49 -14.84 1.33
N LYS A 116 10.49 -14.56 2.64
CA LYS A 116 9.26 -14.59 3.45
C LYS A 116 8.39 -13.36 3.19
N PHE A 117 9.00 -12.20 3.03
CA PHE A 117 8.30 -10.98 2.66
C PHE A 117 7.59 -11.11 1.31
N LEU A 118 8.28 -11.55 0.25
CA LEU A 118 7.72 -11.79 -1.09
C LEU A 118 6.54 -12.76 -1.02
N ASN A 119 6.72 -13.91 -0.36
CA ASN A 119 5.66 -14.89 -0.17
C ASN A 119 4.43 -14.31 0.54
N ALA A 120 4.63 -13.46 1.54
CA ALA A 120 3.54 -12.82 2.25
C ALA A 120 2.81 -11.79 1.37
N VAL A 121 3.55 -10.89 0.71
CA VAL A 121 2.98 -9.87 -0.17
C VAL A 121 2.21 -10.51 -1.32
N TYR A 122 2.80 -11.51 -1.98
CA TYR A 122 2.14 -12.25 -3.05
C TYR A 122 0.80 -12.86 -2.57
N LYS A 123 0.79 -13.54 -1.42
CA LYS A 123 -0.44 -14.08 -0.83
C LYS A 123 -1.47 -13.00 -0.49
N PHE A 124 -1.06 -11.85 0.05
CA PHE A 124 -2.01 -10.77 0.33
C PHE A 124 -2.74 -10.32 -0.93
N PHE A 125 -2.07 -10.27 -2.06
CA PHE A 125 -2.72 -10.02 -3.33
C PHE A 125 -3.54 -11.22 -3.83
N GLU A 126 -3.12 -12.47 -3.62
CA GLU A 126 -3.88 -13.63 -4.12
C GLU A 126 -5.18 -13.92 -3.37
N VAL A 127 -5.27 -13.73 -2.06
CA VAL A 127 -6.51 -14.06 -1.34
C VAL A 127 -7.59 -13.05 -1.74
N SER A 128 -8.66 -13.55 -2.39
CA SER A 128 -9.74 -12.72 -2.95
C SER A 128 -11.05 -12.86 -2.19
N THR A 129 -11.46 -11.75 -1.57
CA THR A 129 -12.84 -11.26 -1.57
C THR A 129 -12.74 -9.78 -1.90
N ASN A 130 -13.69 -9.24 -2.66
CA ASN A 130 -13.69 -7.83 -3.05
C ASN A 130 -13.71 -6.96 -1.78
N ALA A 131 -12.76 -6.04 -1.64
CA ALA A 131 -12.89 -4.95 -0.68
C ALA A 131 -13.67 -3.85 -1.38
N ASP A 132 -14.80 -3.43 -0.80
CA ASP A 132 -15.56 -2.31 -1.33
C ASP A 132 -14.75 -1.01 -1.14
N ILE A 133 -14.79 -0.14 -2.15
CA ILE A 133 -14.23 1.22 -2.05
C ILE A 133 -15.30 2.05 -1.35
N ASP A 134 -14.95 2.58 -0.19
CA ASP A 134 -15.85 3.28 0.71
C ASP A 134 -15.50 4.78 0.65
N ASP A 135 -16.35 5.61 0.04
CA ASP A 135 -16.09 7.05 -0.06
C ASP A 135 -16.18 7.69 1.34
N PRO A 136 -15.14 8.33 1.89
CA PRO A 136 -15.17 8.92 3.23
C PRO A 136 -16.19 10.07 3.37
N ARG A 137 -16.70 10.59 2.25
CA ARG A 137 -17.76 11.60 2.19
C ARG A 137 -19.15 10.97 2.21
N ASP A 138 -19.25 9.64 2.16
CA ASP A 138 -20.50 8.91 2.36
C ASP A 138 -20.98 9.11 3.82
N PRO A 139 -22.17 9.69 4.04
CA PRO A 139 -22.73 9.89 5.36
C PRO A 139 -22.85 8.61 6.21
N HIS A 140 -22.92 7.44 5.57
CA HIS A 140 -23.12 6.16 6.25
C HIS A 140 -21.88 5.64 7.00
N LEU A 141 -20.66 6.05 6.60
CA LEU A 141 -19.41 5.63 7.25
C LEU A 141 -19.07 6.45 8.50
N VAL A 142 -19.60 7.68 8.60
CA VAL A 142 -19.41 8.59 9.74
C VAL A 142 -20.00 8.03 11.04
N VAL A 143 -20.97 7.11 10.93
CA VAL A 143 -21.67 6.50 12.07
C VAL A 143 -20.86 5.38 12.74
N ALA A 144 -20.01 4.67 11.99
CA ALA A 144 -19.19 3.57 12.53
C ALA A 144 -18.08 4.04 13.48
N MET A 145 -17.69 5.33 13.44
CA MET A 145 -16.68 5.92 14.32
C MET A 145 -17.23 6.43 15.67
N ARG A 146 -18.53 6.28 15.95
CA ARG A 146 -19.17 6.81 17.18
C ARG A 146 -19.57 5.76 18.20
N GLN A 147 -19.34 4.48 17.95
CA GLN A 147 -19.57 3.42 18.94
C GLN A 147 -18.35 2.49 19.03
N GLY A 148 -17.36 2.92 19.81
CA GLY A 148 -16.21 2.13 20.26
C GLY A 148 -15.72 2.69 21.58
#